data_AF-G4ZWF0-F1
#
_entry.id   AF-G4ZWF0-F1
#
_cell.length_a   1.000
_cell.length_b   1.000
_cell.length_c   1.000
_cell.angle_alpha   90.00
_cell.angle_beta   90.00
_cell.angle_gamma   90.00
#
_symmetry.space_group_name_H-M   'P 1'
#
loop_
_entity.id
_entity.type
_entity.pdbx_description
1 polymer ?
#
loop_
_entity_poly.entity_id
_entity_poly.type
_entity_poly.pdbx_seq_one_letter_code
_entity_poly.pdbx_strand_id
1 'polypeptide(L)'
;MSIVRVNFSTDGLLPEGFESSDFPQKMNDIELCVTNLREIPGDLNTKWPLGAIIQVEYSELSALPLVLARLQPYYTFLTGNPITELPAEIFEVEGMVYLGVSGTNIRELPQNVTQVFPDLIYVELVNTRVSFFWSWVDELVGRVDGPATIVAGGSICCDDLEKIENDSMVDTFSSSLTPEYSTVLMDRSDANLQVIAEIVHCDSAEAPFYPLAFDDDANALQPPPALPRHG
;
A
#
# COMPACT_ATOMS: atom_id res chain seq x y z
N MET A 1 1.65 -8.42 18.21
CA MET A 1 3.09 -8.55 18.57
C MET A 1 3.78 -7.47 17.82
N SER A 2 4.56 -6.66 18.53
CA SER A 2 5.17 -5.48 17.94
C SER A 2 6.66 -5.51 18.19
N ILE A 3 7.44 -5.46 17.12
CA ILE A 3 8.90 -5.35 17.13
C ILE A 3 9.24 -4.02 16.51
N VAL A 4 9.71 -3.10 17.34
CA VAL A 4 9.85 -1.70 16.95
C VAL A 4 11.28 -1.24 17.21
N ARG A 5 11.93 -0.61 16.22
CA ARG A 5 13.29 -0.09 16.34
C ARG A 5 14.33 -1.17 16.69
N VAL A 6 14.18 -2.34 16.09
CA VAL A 6 15.10 -3.47 16.29
C VAL A 6 15.94 -3.68 15.03
N ASN A 7 17.26 -3.73 15.23
CA ASN A 7 18.20 -4.21 14.23
C ASN A 7 18.44 -5.70 14.45
N PHE A 8 17.91 -6.53 13.56
CA PHE A 8 18.10 -7.97 13.57
C PHE A 8 19.55 -8.31 13.24
N SER A 9 20.18 -9.10 14.12
CA SER A 9 21.55 -9.59 13.96
C SER A 9 21.74 -10.60 12.82
N THR A 10 20.63 -11.03 12.21
CA THR A 10 20.51 -11.96 11.09
C THR A 10 20.62 -11.25 9.73
N ASP A 11 21.25 -10.08 9.68
CA ASP A 11 21.45 -9.26 8.46
C ASP A 11 20.15 -9.01 7.67
N GLY A 12 19.10 -8.60 8.38
CA GLY A 12 17.81 -8.26 7.78
C GLY A 12 16.94 -9.46 7.42
N LEU A 13 17.24 -10.65 7.95
CA LEU A 13 16.31 -11.78 7.95
C LEU A 13 15.52 -11.85 9.25
N LEU A 14 14.36 -12.50 9.23
CA LEU A 14 13.63 -12.80 10.45
C LEU A 14 14.49 -13.68 11.39
N PRO A 15 14.49 -13.44 12.71
CA PRO A 15 15.12 -14.36 13.65
C PRO A 15 14.40 -15.71 13.71
N GLU A 16 15.13 -16.78 14.02
CA GLU A 16 14.64 -18.18 14.00
C GLU A 16 13.32 -18.39 14.74
N GLY A 17 13.08 -17.69 15.86
CA GLY A 17 11.83 -17.79 16.60
C GLY A 17 10.59 -17.30 15.84
N PHE A 18 10.75 -16.33 14.93
CA PHE A 18 9.66 -15.87 14.04
C PHE A 18 9.43 -16.84 12.88
N GLU A 19 10.40 -17.69 12.59
CA GLU A 19 10.32 -18.73 11.55
C GLU A 19 9.97 -20.11 12.12
N SER A 20 9.70 -20.20 13.42
CA SER A 20 9.41 -21.47 14.07
C SER A 20 8.05 -22.03 13.65
N SER A 21 7.97 -23.34 13.47
CA SER A 21 6.70 -24.04 13.22
C SER A 21 5.74 -24.00 14.42
N ASP A 22 6.23 -23.64 15.61
CA ASP A 22 5.41 -23.47 16.83
C ASP A 22 4.99 -22.00 17.08
N PHE A 23 5.14 -21.13 16.08
CA PHE A 23 4.75 -19.72 16.17
C PHE A 23 3.28 -19.58 16.65
N PRO A 24 2.95 -18.59 17.49
CA PRO A 24 1.62 -18.51 18.11
C PRO A 24 0.48 -18.32 17.09
N GLN A 25 -0.29 -19.38 16.83
CA GLN A 25 -1.37 -19.40 15.83
C GLN A 25 -2.62 -18.57 16.19
N LYS A 26 -2.63 -17.91 17.34
CA LYS A 26 -3.69 -16.97 17.76
C LYS A 26 -3.24 -15.51 17.68
N MET A 27 -2.05 -15.27 17.15
CA MET A 27 -1.48 -13.93 17.02
C MET A 27 -2.07 -13.24 15.80
N ASN A 28 -3.14 -12.48 16.02
CA ASN A 28 -3.89 -11.84 14.93
C ASN A 28 -3.28 -10.50 14.49
N ASP A 29 -2.23 -10.04 15.15
CA ASP A 29 -1.64 -8.72 14.92
C ASP A 29 -0.12 -8.84 15.01
N ILE A 30 0.57 -8.54 13.93
CA ILE A 30 2.02 -8.71 13.76
C ILE A 30 2.58 -7.44 13.13
N GLU A 31 3.41 -6.75 13.89
CA GLU A 31 3.93 -5.43 13.55
C GLU A 31 5.46 -5.45 13.65
N LEU A 32 6.14 -5.15 12.54
CA LEU A 32 7.59 -5.04 12.42
C LEU A 32 7.91 -3.63 11.92
N CYS A 33 8.21 -2.71 12.83
CA CYS A 33 8.31 -1.28 12.51
C CYS A 33 9.71 -0.74 12.77
N VAL A 34 10.27 0.04 11.85
CA VAL A 34 11.61 0.60 11.97
C VAL A 34 12.65 -0.49 12.23
N THR A 35 12.74 -1.46 11.32
CA THR A 35 13.68 -2.58 11.41
C THR A 35 14.63 -2.60 10.22
N ASN A 36 15.65 -3.45 10.24
CA ASN A 36 16.50 -3.71 9.07
C ASN A 36 15.99 -4.89 8.23
N LEU A 37 14.71 -5.31 8.37
CA LEU A 37 14.18 -6.47 7.64
C LEU A 37 14.19 -6.22 6.13
N ARG A 38 14.85 -7.10 5.38
CA ARG A 38 15.02 -7.04 3.92
C ARG A 38 14.26 -8.12 3.17
N GLU A 39 14.04 -9.27 3.82
CA GLU A 39 13.43 -10.43 3.19
C GLU A 39 12.46 -11.13 4.15
N ILE A 40 11.36 -11.63 3.58
CA ILE A 40 10.42 -12.50 4.27
C ILE A 40 10.54 -13.90 3.65
N PRO A 41 10.78 -14.96 4.46
CA PRO A 41 10.94 -16.31 3.97
C PRO A 41 9.74 -16.81 3.16
N GLY A 42 10.01 -17.49 2.05
CA GLY A 42 8.96 -17.95 1.12
C GLY A 42 7.99 -19.02 1.67
N ASP A 43 8.28 -19.59 2.83
CA ASP A 43 7.46 -20.57 3.53
C ASP A 43 6.77 -20.02 4.79
N LEU A 44 6.84 -18.70 5.03
CA LEU A 44 6.28 -18.07 6.22
C LEU A 44 4.78 -18.34 6.39
N ASN A 45 4.05 -18.52 5.29
CA ASN A 45 2.64 -18.89 5.28
C ASN A 45 2.33 -20.28 5.89
N THR A 46 3.35 -21.12 6.11
CA THR A 46 3.22 -22.40 6.81
C THR A 46 3.44 -22.27 8.32
N LYS A 47 3.95 -21.13 8.77
CA LYS A 47 4.40 -20.85 10.14
C LYS A 47 3.51 -19.81 10.81
N TRP A 48 3.16 -18.72 10.14
CA TRP A 48 2.34 -17.64 10.69
C TRP A 48 0.83 -17.91 10.51
N PRO A 49 0.00 -17.34 11.40
CA PRO A 49 -1.45 -17.49 11.31
C PRO A 49 -2.02 -16.80 10.06
N LEU A 50 -2.99 -17.47 9.42
CA LEU A 50 -3.79 -16.87 8.35
C LEU A 50 -4.71 -15.77 8.91
N GLY A 51 -5.01 -14.75 8.10
CA GLY A 51 -5.97 -13.71 8.50
C GLY A 51 -5.43 -12.69 9.50
N ALA A 52 -4.12 -12.71 9.78
CA ALA A 52 -3.51 -11.73 10.67
C ALA A 52 -3.47 -10.33 10.03
N ILE A 53 -3.46 -9.31 10.87
CA ILE A 53 -2.99 -7.97 10.53
C ILE A 53 -1.47 -8.04 10.44
N ILE A 54 -0.92 -7.60 9.31
CA ILE A 54 0.51 -7.60 9.04
C ILE A 54 0.96 -6.18 8.71
N GLN A 55 1.79 -5.62 9.58
CA GLN A 55 2.43 -4.32 9.38
C GLN A 55 3.93 -4.54 9.32
N VAL A 56 4.56 -4.17 8.22
CA VAL A 56 6.01 -4.16 8.08
C VAL A 56 6.40 -2.78 7.58
N GLU A 57 6.55 -1.83 8.50
CA GLU A 57 6.70 -0.40 8.16
C GLU A 57 8.12 0.08 8.46
N TYR A 58 8.60 1.07 7.70
CA TYR A 58 9.93 1.66 7.81
C TYR A 58 11.05 0.61 7.91
N SER A 59 10.96 -0.43 7.09
CA SER A 59 11.96 -1.49 7.01
C SER A 59 12.71 -1.42 5.67
N GLU A 60 13.48 -2.46 5.33
CA GLU A 60 14.34 -2.48 4.14
C GLU A 60 13.82 -3.44 3.05
N LEU A 61 12.50 -3.74 3.02
CA LEU A 61 11.92 -4.62 2.00
C LEU A 61 11.99 -3.97 0.62
N SER A 62 12.73 -4.57 -0.32
CA SER A 62 12.84 -4.05 -1.70
C SER A 62 11.73 -4.53 -2.64
N ALA A 63 11.00 -5.58 -2.25
CA ALA A 63 9.87 -6.12 -2.98
C ALA A 63 8.84 -6.69 -1.99
N LEU A 64 7.56 -6.73 -2.38
CA LEU A 64 6.53 -7.43 -1.62
C LEU A 64 6.60 -8.93 -1.95
N PRO A 65 6.93 -9.80 -0.98
CA PRO A 65 7.07 -11.22 -1.26
C PRO A 65 5.70 -11.90 -1.34
N LEU A 66 5.49 -12.72 -2.37
CA LEU A 66 4.24 -13.46 -2.64
C LEU A 66 3.68 -14.23 -1.42
N VAL A 67 4.54 -14.59 -0.48
CA VAL A 67 4.16 -15.27 0.76
C VAL A 67 3.20 -14.44 1.62
N LEU A 68 3.27 -13.10 1.56
CA LEU A 68 2.34 -12.23 2.30
C LEU A 68 0.91 -12.38 1.79
N ALA A 69 0.70 -12.46 0.48
CA ALA A 69 -0.63 -12.72 -0.08
C ALA A 69 -1.18 -14.09 0.37
N ARG A 70 -0.32 -15.10 0.49
CA ARG A 70 -0.69 -16.45 0.95
C ARG A 70 -1.08 -16.51 2.43
N LEU A 71 -0.71 -15.52 3.23
CA LEU A 71 -1.17 -15.39 4.62
C LEU A 71 -2.63 -14.92 4.71
N GLN A 72 -3.24 -14.53 3.59
CA GLN A 72 -4.58 -13.95 3.53
C GLN A 72 -4.79 -12.86 4.59
N PRO A 73 -3.90 -11.86 4.67
CA PRO A 73 -3.94 -10.87 5.72
C PRO A 73 -5.25 -10.08 5.66
N TYR A 74 -5.78 -9.75 6.84
CA TYR A 74 -6.94 -8.87 6.90
C TYR A 74 -6.55 -7.44 6.53
N TYR A 75 -5.43 -6.96 7.10
CA TYR A 75 -4.79 -5.67 6.79
C TYR A 75 -3.32 -5.87 6.46
N THR A 76 -2.83 -5.15 5.44
CA THR A 76 -1.41 -5.12 5.09
C THR A 76 -0.91 -3.69 4.96
N PHE A 77 0.05 -3.29 5.80
CA PHE A 77 0.71 -1.98 5.69
C PHE A 77 2.22 -2.16 5.54
N LEU A 78 2.78 -1.56 4.50
CA LEU A 78 4.19 -1.68 4.11
C LEU A 78 4.88 -0.31 3.99
N THR A 79 4.32 0.69 4.68
CA THR A 79 4.72 2.09 4.63
C THR A 79 6.23 2.25 4.77
N GLY A 80 6.85 3.04 3.89
CA GLY A 80 8.24 3.45 4.04
C GLY A 80 9.30 2.39 3.77
N ASN A 81 8.94 1.31 3.09
CA ASN A 81 9.91 0.35 2.56
C ASN A 81 10.38 0.77 1.16
N PRO A 82 11.60 0.40 0.74
CA PRO A 82 12.12 0.70 -0.59
C PRO A 82 11.50 -0.16 -1.73
N ILE A 83 10.25 -0.61 -1.58
CA ILE A 83 9.54 -1.46 -2.54
C ILE A 83 9.40 -0.75 -3.89
N THR A 84 9.78 -1.41 -4.98
CA THR A 84 9.67 -0.86 -6.34
C THR A 84 8.55 -1.48 -7.17
N GLU A 85 8.06 -2.65 -6.79
CA GLU A 85 7.03 -3.40 -7.50
C GLU A 85 6.11 -4.15 -6.53
N LEU A 86 4.86 -4.33 -6.93
CA LEU A 86 3.87 -5.14 -6.21
C LEU A 86 3.45 -6.33 -7.09
N PRO A 87 3.40 -7.55 -6.54
CA PRO A 87 2.82 -8.69 -7.25
C PRO A 87 1.31 -8.50 -7.40
N ALA A 88 0.70 -9.05 -8.46
CA ALA A 88 -0.75 -8.99 -8.66
C ALA A 88 -1.50 -9.63 -7.49
N GLU A 89 -0.94 -10.70 -6.95
CA GLU A 89 -1.51 -11.54 -5.89
C GLU A 89 -1.85 -10.78 -4.61
N ILE A 90 -1.23 -9.62 -4.34
CA ILE A 90 -1.62 -8.82 -3.16
C ILE A 90 -3.02 -8.22 -3.32
N PHE A 91 -3.48 -7.95 -4.55
CA PHE A 91 -4.83 -7.47 -4.83
C PHE A 91 -5.85 -8.60 -4.98
N GLU A 92 -5.39 -9.86 -4.98
CA GLU A 92 -6.19 -11.08 -5.15
C GLU A 92 -6.39 -11.83 -3.82
N VAL A 93 -6.25 -11.12 -2.69
CA VAL A 93 -6.45 -11.70 -1.37
C VAL A 93 -7.93 -11.64 -0.96
N GLU A 94 -8.56 -12.81 -0.83
CA GLU A 94 -9.91 -12.92 -0.26
C GLU A 94 -9.94 -12.44 1.19
N GLY A 95 -10.88 -11.56 1.52
CA GLY A 95 -11.06 -11.04 2.88
C GLY A 95 -10.10 -9.92 3.30
N MET A 96 -9.14 -9.49 2.46
CA MET A 96 -8.30 -8.32 2.78
C MET A 96 -9.11 -7.03 2.61
N VAL A 97 -9.07 -6.16 3.61
CA VAL A 97 -9.88 -4.93 3.64
C VAL A 97 -9.06 -3.67 3.41
N TYR A 98 -7.81 -3.64 3.89
CA TYR A 98 -6.91 -2.49 3.79
C TYR A 98 -5.55 -2.91 3.27
N LEU A 99 -5.08 -2.18 2.27
CA LEU A 99 -3.71 -2.27 1.75
C LEU A 99 -3.06 -0.88 1.77
N GLY A 100 -1.95 -0.74 2.46
CA GLY A 100 -1.15 0.49 2.45
C GLY A 100 0.28 0.24 2.02
N VAL A 101 0.76 1.04 1.06
CA VAL A 101 2.12 0.97 0.48
C VAL A 101 2.71 2.38 0.35
N SER A 102 2.32 3.28 1.26
CA SER A 102 2.74 4.68 1.28
C SER A 102 4.26 4.83 1.41
N GLY A 103 4.83 5.86 0.79
CA GLY A 103 6.26 6.17 0.83
C GLY A 103 7.17 5.08 0.26
N THR A 104 6.61 4.18 -0.57
CA THR A 104 7.37 3.22 -1.37
C THR A 104 7.77 3.81 -2.73
N ASN A 105 8.64 3.14 -3.46
CA ASN A 105 9.15 3.59 -4.77
C ASN A 105 8.33 3.07 -5.96
N ILE A 106 7.14 2.51 -5.74
CA ILE A 106 6.29 1.96 -6.80
C ILE A 106 5.86 3.04 -7.79
N ARG A 107 5.82 2.68 -9.07
CA ARG A 107 5.46 3.58 -10.19
C ARG A 107 4.10 3.28 -10.80
N GLU A 108 3.62 2.06 -10.60
CA GLU A 108 2.36 1.56 -11.10
C GLU A 108 1.88 0.45 -10.17
N LEU A 109 0.57 0.22 -10.16
CA LEU A 109 0.01 -1.02 -9.64
C LEU A 109 0.26 -2.16 -10.66
N PRO A 110 0.19 -3.44 -10.27
CA PRO A 110 0.40 -4.54 -11.21
C PRO A 110 -0.65 -4.53 -12.33
N GLN A 111 -0.22 -4.78 -13.57
CA GLN A 111 -1.13 -4.80 -14.73
C GLN A 111 -2.05 -6.03 -14.74
N ASN A 112 -1.55 -7.18 -14.29
CA ASN A 112 -2.20 -8.48 -14.49
C ASN A 112 -2.93 -8.99 -13.23
N VAL A 113 -3.75 -8.14 -12.61
CA VAL A 113 -4.69 -8.60 -11.57
C VAL A 113 -5.84 -9.33 -12.25
N THR A 114 -6.02 -10.61 -11.93
CA THR A 114 -6.99 -11.51 -12.58
C THR A 114 -8.30 -11.62 -11.80
N GLN A 115 -8.26 -11.38 -10.49
CA GLN A 115 -9.44 -11.43 -9.63
C GLN A 115 -9.33 -10.44 -8.47
N VAL A 116 -10.21 -9.45 -8.44
CA VAL A 116 -10.32 -8.53 -7.32
C VAL A 116 -11.44 -9.00 -6.38
N PHE A 117 -11.18 -9.04 -5.07
CA PHE A 117 -12.18 -9.42 -4.08
C PHE A 117 -12.95 -8.21 -3.52
N PRO A 118 -14.26 -8.38 -3.20
CA PRO A 118 -15.14 -7.28 -2.77
C PRO A 118 -14.77 -6.67 -1.42
N ASP A 119 -13.99 -7.37 -0.59
CA ASP A 119 -13.63 -6.93 0.75
C ASP A 119 -12.61 -5.79 0.75
N LEU A 120 -11.78 -5.67 -0.30
CA LEU A 120 -10.76 -4.62 -0.40
C LEU A 120 -11.44 -3.29 -0.74
N ILE A 121 -11.53 -2.42 0.27
CA ILE A 121 -12.24 -1.13 0.17
C ILE A 121 -11.32 0.07 0.43
N TYR A 122 -10.05 -0.16 0.76
CA TYR A 122 -9.12 0.93 1.07
C TYR A 122 -7.72 0.61 0.56
N VAL A 123 -7.20 1.51 -0.29
CA VAL A 123 -5.85 1.41 -0.86
C VAL A 123 -5.10 2.72 -0.61
N GLU A 124 -3.97 2.64 0.09
CA GLU A 124 -3.12 3.78 0.42
C GLU A 124 -1.83 3.79 -0.42
N LEU A 125 -1.65 4.84 -1.21
CA LEU A 125 -0.58 5.08 -2.17
C LEU A 125 0.11 6.44 -1.93
N VAL A 126 0.00 6.99 -0.72
CA VAL A 126 0.53 8.31 -0.36
C VAL A 126 2.04 8.35 -0.62
N ASN A 127 2.54 9.46 -1.18
CA ASN A 127 3.97 9.63 -1.50
C ASN A 127 4.57 8.51 -2.36
N THR A 128 3.78 7.90 -3.26
CA THR A 128 4.29 6.95 -4.28
C THR A 128 4.51 7.66 -5.63
N ARG A 129 5.04 6.95 -6.63
CA ARG A 129 5.18 7.47 -8.01
C ARG A 129 4.08 7.00 -8.95
N VAL A 130 2.96 6.51 -8.40
CA VAL A 130 1.80 6.09 -9.19
C VAL A 130 1.19 7.31 -9.88
N SER A 131 1.04 7.23 -11.20
CA SER A 131 0.48 8.30 -12.04
C SER A 131 -0.75 7.87 -12.84
N PHE A 132 -1.00 6.57 -12.92
CA PHE A 132 -2.12 6.00 -13.65
C PHE A 132 -2.61 4.70 -13.02
N PHE A 133 -3.79 4.25 -13.45
CA PHE A 133 -4.43 3.03 -12.98
C PHE A 133 -4.82 2.13 -14.15
N TRP A 134 -4.63 0.82 -13.97
CA TRP A 134 -5.03 -0.20 -14.94
C TRP A 134 -6.54 -0.48 -14.87
N SER A 135 -7.09 -1.10 -15.91
CA SER A 135 -8.53 -1.30 -16.07
C SER A 135 -9.19 -2.11 -14.96
N TRP A 136 -8.47 -3.06 -14.34
CA TRP A 136 -9.00 -3.85 -13.22
C TRP A 136 -9.36 -2.98 -12.01
N VAL A 137 -8.80 -1.78 -11.86
CA VAL A 137 -9.13 -0.84 -10.78
C VAL A 137 -10.59 -0.36 -10.88
N ASP A 138 -11.18 -0.39 -12.07
CA ASP A 138 -12.60 -0.08 -12.24
C ASP A 138 -13.50 -1.05 -11.43
N GLU A 139 -13.08 -2.31 -11.23
CA GLU A 139 -13.79 -3.29 -10.39
C GLU A 139 -13.71 -2.97 -8.89
N LEU A 140 -12.67 -2.26 -8.45
CA LEU A 140 -12.54 -1.78 -7.07
C LEU A 140 -13.45 -0.57 -6.83
N VAL A 141 -13.33 0.44 -7.69
CA VAL A 141 -13.92 1.76 -7.44
C VAL A 141 -15.35 1.90 -7.97
N GLY A 142 -15.75 1.04 -8.92
CA GLY A 142 -17.08 1.04 -9.54
C GLY A 142 -18.16 0.25 -8.77
N ARG A 143 -17.89 -0.20 -7.54
CA ARG A 143 -18.85 -1.00 -6.75
C ARG A 143 -19.99 -0.14 -6.24
N VAL A 144 -21.21 -0.69 -6.33
CA VAL A 144 -22.43 -0.01 -5.85
C VAL A 144 -22.44 0.09 -4.32
N ASP A 145 -22.09 -1.00 -3.64
CA ASP A 145 -22.07 -1.08 -2.18
C ASP A 145 -20.61 -1.22 -1.72
N GLY A 146 -20.04 -0.13 -1.20
CA GLY A 146 -18.65 -0.08 -0.75
C GLY A 146 -17.63 0.03 -1.88
N PRO A 147 -17.67 1.10 -2.70
CA PRO A 147 -16.58 1.40 -3.63
C PRO A 147 -15.27 1.58 -2.85
N ALA A 148 -14.17 1.08 -3.41
CA ALA A 148 -12.87 1.26 -2.78
C ALA A 148 -12.46 2.73 -2.80
N THR A 149 -11.94 3.20 -1.66
CA THR A 149 -11.29 4.49 -1.52
C THR A 149 -9.81 4.36 -1.82
N ILE A 150 -9.30 5.28 -2.64
CA ILE A 150 -7.87 5.41 -2.93
C ILE A 150 -7.37 6.67 -2.21
N VAL A 151 -6.34 6.51 -1.39
CA VAL A 151 -5.70 7.64 -0.70
C VAL A 151 -4.31 7.80 -1.26
N ALA A 152 -4.03 8.92 -1.92
CA ALA A 152 -2.86 9.05 -2.80
C ALA A 152 -2.17 10.42 -2.70
N GLY A 153 -2.34 11.14 -1.58
CA GLY A 153 -1.71 12.44 -1.37
C GLY A 153 -0.19 12.42 -1.61
N GLY A 154 0.33 13.46 -2.27
CA GLY A 154 1.75 13.55 -2.64
C GLY A 154 2.25 12.49 -3.63
N SER A 155 1.34 11.78 -4.31
CA SER A 155 1.65 10.98 -5.49
C SER A 155 1.53 11.80 -6.78
N ILE A 156 2.20 11.34 -7.84
CA ILE A 156 2.14 11.97 -9.16
C ILE A 156 0.70 12.06 -9.68
N CYS A 157 -0.15 11.06 -9.42
CA CYS A 157 -1.56 11.11 -9.78
C CYS A 157 -2.29 12.29 -9.13
N CYS A 158 -2.01 12.58 -7.86
CA CYS A 158 -2.62 13.71 -7.16
C CYS A 158 -2.03 15.04 -7.63
N ASP A 159 -0.72 15.12 -7.89
CA ASP A 159 -0.11 16.33 -8.47
C ASP A 159 -0.72 16.67 -9.84
N ASP A 160 -1.05 15.65 -10.64
CA ASP A 160 -1.69 15.84 -11.94
C ASP A 160 -3.16 16.26 -11.80
N LEU A 161 -3.89 15.73 -10.81
CA LEU A 161 -5.25 16.19 -10.46
C LEU A 161 -5.25 17.67 -10.03
N GLU A 162 -4.35 18.05 -9.13
CA GLU A 162 -4.24 19.44 -8.65
C GLU A 162 -3.91 20.42 -9.78
N LYS A 163 -3.08 20.03 -10.75
CA LYS A 163 -2.79 20.87 -11.92
C LYS A 163 -4.04 21.09 -12.78
N ILE A 164 -4.86 20.06 -12.98
CA ILE A 164 -6.11 20.16 -13.75
C ILE A 164 -7.10 21.10 -13.06
N GLU A 165 -7.23 21.01 -11.74
CA GLU A 165 -8.14 21.88 -10.96
C GLU A 165 -7.69 23.35 -10.96
N ASN A 166 -6.38 23.60 -10.83
CA ASN A 166 -5.84 24.96 -10.76
C ASN A 166 -5.72 25.65 -12.13
N ASP A 167 -5.41 24.88 -13.18
CA ASP A 167 -5.16 25.40 -14.52
C ASP A 167 -6.41 25.22 -15.39
N SER A 168 -7.43 26.05 -15.11
CA SER A 168 -8.73 26.16 -15.80
C SER A 168 -8.70 26.37 -17.34
N MET A 169 -7.56 26.11 -18.00
CA MET A 169 -7.28 26.32 -19.42
C MET A 169 -6.31 25.26 -20.02
N VAL A 170 -6.24 24.04 -19.48
CA VAL A 170 -5.41 22.97 -20.08
C VAL A 170 -6.29 21.89 -20.70
N ASP A 171 -6.52 22.05 -22.00
CA ASP A 171 -7.12 21.09 -22.92
C ASP A 171 -6.13 19.93 -23.16
N THR A 172 -5.71 19.21 -22.11
CA THR A 172 -4.62 18.22 -22.26
C THR A 172 -4.69 17.08 -21.23
N PHE A 173 -5.50 16.07 -21.54
CA PHE A 173 -5.05 14.67 -21.67
C PHE A 173 -6.21 13.85 -22.26
N SER A 174 -6.57 14.13 -23.52
CA SER A 174 -7.23 13.11 -24.36
C SER A 174 -6.14 12.12 -24.82
N SER A 175 -5.41 11.52 -23.88
CA SER A 175 -4.77 10.24 -24.21
C SER A 175 -5.92 9.30 -24.50
N SER A 176 -5.99 8.82 -25.73
CA SER A 176 -7.00 7.85 -26.14
C SER A 176 -7.06 6.75 -25.08
N LEU A 177 -8.17 6.64 -24.35
CA LEU A 177 -8.35 5.61 -23.32
C LEU A 177 -8.18 4.26 -24.02
N THR A 178 -6.99 3.67 -23.89
CA THR A 178 -6.77 2.30 -24.30
C THR A 178 -7.52 1.42 -23.30
N PRO A 179 -8.11 0.29 -23.74
CA PRO A 179 -8.88 -0.59 -22.85
C PRO A 179 -8.06 -1.20 -21.70
N GLU A 180 -6.75 -0.96 -21.68
CA GLU A 180 -5.82 -1.39 -20.64
C GLU A 180 -5.88 -0.50 -19.38
N TYR A 181 -6.32 0.76 -19.50
CA TYR A 181 -6.37 1.71 -18.38
C TYR A 181 -7.77 1.81 -17.76
N SER A 182 -7.81 2.23 -16.50
CA SER A 182 -9.05 2.52 -15.78
C SER A 182 -9.89 3.56 -16.52
N THR A 183 -11.09 3.18 -16.92
CA THR A 183 -12.03 4.09 -17.60
C THR A 183 -12.63 5.10 -16.63
N VAL A 184 -12.59 4.82 -15.32
CA VAL A 184 -13.04 5.74 -14.27
C VAL A 184 -11.94 6.71 -13.87
N LEU A 185 -10.76 6.23 -13.51
CA LEU A 185 -9.71 7.07 -12.91
C LEU A 185 -8.81 7.75 -13.94
N MET A 186 -8.79 7.28 -15.18
CA MET A 186 -8.02 7.91 -16.27
C MET A 186 -8.88 8.81 -17.17
N ASP A 187 -10.20 8.86 -16.99
CA ASP A 187 -11.05 9.85 -17.65
C ASP A 187 -10.95 11.20 -16.93
N ARG A 188 -10.09 12.08 -17.45
CA ARG A 188 -9.85 13.44 -16.92
C ARG A 188 -10.82 14.48 -17.49
N SER A 189 -12.00 14.08 -17.99
CA SER A 189 -13.02 15.03 -18.46
C SER A 189 -13.69 15.79 -17.31
N ASP A 190 -14.12 17.03 -17.55
CA ASP A 190 -14.83 17.86 -16.56
C ASP A 190 -16.04 17.15 -15.92
N ALA A 191 -16.72 16.29 -16.69
CA ALA A 191 -17.88 15.54 -16.22
C ALA A 191 -17.53 14.46 -15.19
N ASN A 192 -16.28 13.96 -15.21
CA ASN A 192 -15.83 12.85 -14.38
C ASN A 192 -14.93 13.28 -13.21
N LEU A 193 -14.40 14.51 -13.21
CA LEU A 193 -13.54 15.01 -12.13
C LEU A 193 -14.17 14.91 -10.73
N GLN A 194 -15.48 15.19 -10.61
CA GLN A 194 -16.19 15.04 -9.34
C GLN A 194 -16.23 13.58 -8.86
N VAL A 195 -16.39 12.62 -9.78
CA VAL A 195 -16.39 11.19 -9.45
C VAL A 195 -15.00 10.78 -8.98
N ILE A 196 -13.94 11.24 -9.66
CA ILE A 196 -12.56 10.97 -9.24
C ILE A 196 -12.30 11.55 -7.84
N ALA A 197 -12.75 12.79 -7.56
CA ALA A 197 -12.55 13.43 -6.26
C ALA A 197 -13.27 12.72 -5.09
N GLU A 198 -14.33 11.95 -5.36
CA GLU A 198 -15.03 11.12 -4.37
C GLU A 198 -14.34 9.77 -4.12
N ILE A 199 -13.48 9.33 -5.04
CA ILE A 199 -12.76 8.05 -4.98
C ILE A 199 -11.32 8.23 -4.51
N VAL A 200 -10.63 9.27 -5.02
CA VAL A 200 -9.20 9.53 -4.84
C VAL A 200 -9.02 10.74 -3.91
N HIS A 201 -8.50 10.48 -2.72
CA HIS A 201 -8.25 11.51 -1.71
C HIS A 201 -6.79 11.95 -1.74
N CYS A 202 -6.57 13.21 -2.14
CA CYS A 202 -5.24 13.82 -2.28
C CYS A 202 -4.77 14.60 -1.03
N ASP A 203 -5.68 15.00 -0.14
CA ASP A 203 -5.35 15.80 1.05
C ASP A 203 -4.73 14.99 2.19
N SER A 204 -4.63 13.67 2.05
CA SER A 204 -4.14 12.81 3.13
C SER A 204 -2.64 12.95 3.31
N ALA A 205 -2.23 13.18 4.57
CA ALA A 205 -0.85 13.12 4.96
C ALA A 205 -0.46 11.68 5.31
N GLU A 206 0.81 11.37 5.07
CA GLU A 206 1.41 10.08 5.40
C GLU A 206 1.53 9.90 6.91
N ALA A 207 1.06 8.75 7.41
CA ALA A 207 1.40 8.26 8.73
C ALA A 207 1.50 6.73 8.69
N PRO A 208 2.53 6.13 9.33
CA PRO A 208 2.50 4.69 9.57
C PRO A 208 1.24 4.30 10.32
N PHE A 209 0.74 3.10 10.05
CA PHE A 209 -0.38 2.55 10.81
C PHE A 209 0.03 2.31 12.26
N TYR A 210 1.26 1.83 12.49
CA TYR A 210 1.84 1.81 13.83
C TYR A 210 2.03 3.23 14.35
N PRO A 211 1.64 3.57 15.60
CA PRO A 211 1.67 4.94 16.12
C PRO A 211 3.09 5.42 16.48
N LEU A 212 4.01 5.42 15.52
CA LEU A 212 5.43 5.74 15.71
C LEU A 212 5.64 7.11 16.36
N ALA A 213 4.89 8.14 15.94
CA ALA A 213 5.02 9.48 16.52
C ALA A 213 4.72 9.51 18.03
N PHE A 214 3.67 8.79 18.44
CA PHE A 214 3.31 8.67 19.85
C PHE A 214 4.40 7.93 20.64
N ASP A 215 4.89 6.82 20.09
CA ASP A 215 5.96 6.03 20.71
C ASP A 215 7.27 6.82 20.81
N ASP A 216 7.60 7.60 19.79
CA ASP A 216 8.81 8.42 19.76
C ASP A 216 8.74 9.56 20.77
N ASP A 217 7.60 10.24 20.86
CA ASP A 217 7.36 11.28 21.86
C ASP A 217 7.41 10.71 23.29
N ALA A 218 6.79 9.56 23.51
CA ALA A 218 6.74 8.91 24.81
C ALA A 218 8.12 8.42 25.29
N ASN A 219 9.00 8.02 24.38
CA ASN A 219 10.30 7.44 24.68
C ASN A 219 11.49 8.37 24.37
N ALA A 220 11.23 9.61 23.97
CA ALA A 220 12.23 10.59 23.53
C ALA A 220 13.16 10.06 22.43
N LEU A 221 12.59 9.34 21.47
CA LEU A 221 13.31 8.77 20.32
C LEU A 221 13.29 9.74 19.15
N GLN A 222 14.28 9.59 18.25
CA GLN A 222 14.28 10.33 17.00
C GLN A 222 13.36 9.65 15.99
N PRO A 223 12.52 10.40 15.25
CA PRO A 223 11.68 9.84 14.21
C PRO A 223 12.52 9.14 13.13
N PRO A 224 11.97 8.11 12.46
CA PRO A 224 12.65 7.54 11.29
C PRO A 224 12.87 8.62 10.21
N PRO A 225 13.78 8.38 9.25
CA PRO A 225 13.93 9.28 8.11
C PRO A 225 12.58 9.56 7.46
N ALA A 226 12.36 10.84 7.10
CA ALA A 226 11.17 11.22 6.36
C ALA A 226 11.12 10.45 5.03
N LEU A 227 9.92 10.00 4.66
CA LEU A 227 9.73 9.27 3.43
C LEU A 227 9.87 10.21 2.23
N PRO A 228 10.38 9.69 1.10
CA PRO A 228 10.64 10.52 -0.05
C PRO A 228 9.32 11.05 -0.61
N ARG A 229 9.22 12.36 -0.77
CA ARG A 229 8.11 12.97 -1.50
C ARG A 229 8.39 12.91 -2.99
N HIS A 230 7.36 12.61 -3.77
CA HIS A 230 7.44 12.50 -5.22
C HIS A 230 6.54 13.55 -5.83
N GLY A 231 7.01 14.81 -5.82
CA GLY A 231 6.39 15.95 -6.52
C GLY A 231 7.00 16.24 -7.87
#